data_AF-A0A937I7Z2-F1
#
_entry.id   AF-A0A937I7Z2-F1
#
_cell.length_a   1.000
_cell.length_b   1.000
_cell.length_c   1.000
_cell.angle_alpha   90.00
_cell.angle_beta   90.00
_cell.angle_gamma   90.00
#
_symmetry.space_group_name_H-M   'P 1'
#
loop_
_entity.id
_entity.type
_entity.pdbx_description
1 polymer ?
#
loop_
_entity_poly.entity_id
_entity_poly.type
_entity_poly.pdbx_seq_one_letter_code
_entity_poly.pdbx_strand_id
1 'polypeptide(L)'
;MIASTSLLAVFCLESSFAQQNDVLPDYPNSYEIVRNIVDFPEGRSMGSGNAIDVDSKGNIWVFERCGGNNGACPESDVDPVLQFSPDGDLLFSFGSGMFVWPHGVVVDDDDNLWLIDAGIIEGEKGNQIFKFTPEGELLLVLGEPGIRGDAPGEFNEPSDLAIGADGSLYIVDGHINPESNRRIVHMTADGQFIEAWGEKGYGPLQFEGPHAIAVDSRGRMYVGDRTNNRLQVLSPEGELLAIWTHWGRPSGIRILGDTLYAVDSESRAAVGEYGYNPGWHRGIYVGTLDGMITDFIPDPSPTGATSFPEGIAVSDDGVIWGASVGDQEVLKFVKR
;
A
#
# COMPACT_ATOMS: atom_id res chain seq x y z
N MET A 1 -68.29 -17.43 -8.02
CA MET A 1 -67.63 -18.14 -6.89
C MET A 1 -66.80 -19.23 -7.56
N ILE A 2 -65.48 -19.19 -7.61
CA ILE A 2 -64.50 -18.95 -6.54
C ILE A 2 -63.33 -18.13 -7.13
N ALA A 3 -62.91 -17.08 -6.42
CA ALA A 3 -61.68 -16.35 -6.71
C ALA A 3 -60.49 -17.14 -6.14
N SER A 4 -59.46 -17.36 -6.94
CA SER A 4 -58.18 -17.90 -6.47
C SER A 4 -57.14 -16.78 -6.52
N THR A 5 -56.87 -16.20 -5.37
CA THR A 5 -55.76 -15.28 -5.12
C THR A 5 -54.47 -16.09 -5.06
N SER A 6 -53.62 -15.96 -6.08
CA SER A 6 -52.25 -16.46 -6.03
C SER A 6 -51.38 -15.41 -5.36
N LEU A 7 -50.95 -15.70 -4.14
CA LEU A 7 -49.99 -14.93 -3.36
C LEU A 7 -48.61 -15.05 -4.03
N LEU A 8 -48.09 -13.96 -4.61
CA LEU A 8 -46.68 -13.88 -4.99
C LEU A 8 -45.86 -13.80 -3.70
N ALA A 9 -45.22 -14.90 -3.31
CA ALA A 9 -44.12 -14.84 -2.36
C ALA A 9 -42.88 -14.36 -3.10
N VAL A 10 -42.53 -13.08 -2.91
CA VAL A 10 -41.21 -12.57 -3.27
C VAL A 10 -40.23 -13.16 -2.26
N PHE A 11 -39.51 -14.20 -2.66
CA PHE A 11 -38.31 -14.62 -1.95
C PHE A 11 -37.19 -13.65 -2.32
N CYS A 12 -36.97 -12.64 -1.49
CA CYS A 12 -35.67 -11.97 -1.43
C CYS A 12 -34.67 -12.98 -0.83
N LEU A 13 -33.94 -13.67 -1.69
CA LEU A 13 -32.71 -14.35 -1.30
C LEU A 13 -31.62 -13.30 -1.20
N GLU A 14 -31.46 -12.68 -0.03
CA GLU A 14 -30.18 -12.10 0.33
C GLU A 14 -29.26 -13.26 0.74
N SER A 15 -28.53 -13.81 -0.24
CA SER A 15 -27.35 -14.62 0.07
C SER A 15 -26.20 -13.67 0.40
N SER A 16 -26.11 -13.23 1.65
CA SER A 16 -24.87 -12.63 2.17
C SER A 16 -23.86 -13.77 2.34
N PHE A 17 -23.08 -14.07 1.31
CA PHE A 17 -21.84 -14.81 1.53
C PHE A 17 -20.96 -13.95 2.45
N ALA A 18 -20.47 -14.53 3.55
CA ALA A 18 -19.61 -13.80 4.47
C ALA A 18 -18.37 -13.31 3.71
N GLN A 19 -18.12 -12.00 3.72
CA GLN A 19 -16.98 -11.41 3.03
C GLN A 19 -15.65 -11.82 3.67
N GLN A 20 -15.65 -12.20 4.96
CA GLN A 20 -14.48 -12.63 5.72
C GLN A 20 -14.77 -13.89 6.55
N ASN A 21 -13.71 -14.59 6.96
CA ASN A 21 -13.80 -15.71 7.91
C ASN A 21 -14.10 -15.17 9.33
N ASP A 22 -14.92 -15.89 10.09
CA ASP A 22 -15.36 -15.45 11.43
C ASP A 22 -14.42 -15.89 12.57
N VAL A 23 -13.40 -16.71 12.28
CA VAL A 23 -12.47 -17.25 13.27
C VAL A 23 -11.09 -16.66 13.04
N LEU A 24 -10.69 -15.69 13.86
CA LEU A 24 -9.37 -15.07 13.79
C LEU A 24 -8.24 -16.09 14.01
N PRO A 25 -7.04 -15.85 13.44
CA PRO A 25 -5.88 -16.70 13.68
C PRO A 25 -5.46 -16.65 15.16
N ASP A 26 -4.86 -17.74 15.65
CA ASP A 26 -4.38 -17.88 17.03
C ASP A 26 -3.03 -17.17 17.22
N TYR A 27 -3.04 -15.86 17.03
CA TYR A 27 -1.94 -14.96 17.34
C TYR A 27 -2.38 -13.97 18.42
N PRO A 28 -1.47 -13.51 19.29
CA PRO A 28 -1.81 -12.41 20.20
C PRO A 28 -2.14 -11.15 19.38
N ASN A 29 -2.89 -10.25 20.02
CA ASN A 29 -3.04 -8.87 19.59
C ASN A 29 -2.50 -7.97 20.71
N SER A 30 -1.23 -7.59 20.60
CA SER A 30 -0.55 -6.75 21.60
C SER A 30 -0.76 -5.25 21.38
N TYR A 31 -1.64 -4.86 20.46
CA TYR A 31 -1.83 -3.47 20.06
C TYR A 31 -3.24 -2.96 20.37
N GLU A 32 -3.35 -1.66 20.62
CA GLU A 32 -4.62 -0.94 20.65
C GLU A 32 -4.70 0.05 19.49
N ILE A 33 -5.91 0.22 18.94
CA ILE A 33 -6.18 1.11 17.82
C ILE A 33 -6.60 2.47 18.38
N VAL A 34 -5.90 3.52 17.97
CA VAL A 34 -6.23 4.92 18.23
C VAL A 34 -6.73 5.54 16.92
N ARG A 35 -7.86 6.25 17.00
CA ARG A 35 -8.61 6.84 15.87
C ARG A 35 -8.75 8.35 16.06
N ASN A 36 -9.16 9.05 14.99
CA ASN A 36 -9.36 10.51 14.98
C ASN A 36 -8.10 11.25 15.43
N ILE A 37 -6.97 10.89 14.82
CA ILE A 37 -5.63 11.37 15.20
C ILE A 37 -5.10 12.49 14.31
N VAL A 38 -5.80 12.85 13.25
CA VAL A 38 -5.43 13.95 12.36
C VAL A 38 -6.63 14.84 12.09
N ASP A 39 -6.39 16.14 12.04
CA ASP A 39 -7.41 17.15 11.75
C ASP A 39 -7.30 17.62 10.30
N PHE A 40 -8.32 17.32 9.50
CA PHE A 40 -8.40 17.82 8.13
C PHE A 40 -8.91 19.27 8.08
N PRO A 41 -8.48 20.07 7.07
CA PRO A 41 -8.98 21.41 6.86
C PRO A 41 -10.52 21.45 6.74
N GLU A 42 -11.13 22.52 7.24
CA GLU A 42 -12.58 22.71 7.11
C GLU A 42 -13.02 22.63 5.63
N GLY A 43 -14.05 21.82 5.36
CA GLY A 43 -14.57 21.61 4.01
C GLY A 43 -13.81 20.57 3.18
N ARG A 44 -12.78 19.92 3.75
CA ARG A 44 -12.03 18.84 3.10
C ARG A 44 -12.15 17.55 3.90
N SER A 45 -12.47 16.45 3.22
CA SER A 45 -12.36 15.10 3.74
C SER A 45 -11.05 14.46 3.29
N MET A 46 -10.58 13.48 4.07
CA MET A 46 -9.54 12.55 3.61
C MET A 46 -10.05 11.79 2.38
N GLY A 47 -9.22 11.67 1.35
CA GLY A 47 -9.46 10.69 0.31
C GLY A 47 -9.11 9.28 0.78
N SER A 48 -9.08 8.34 -0.15
CA SER A 48 -8.51 7.02 0.07
C SER A 48 -7.07 7.21 0.55
N GLY A 49 -6.82 6.87 1.82
CA GLY A 49 -5.49 6.87 2.40
C GLY A 49 -4.77 5.59 2.03
N ASN A 50 -4.11 5.57 0.87
CA ASN A 50 -3.37 4.39 0.41
C ASN A 50 -1.88 4.46 0.75
N ALA A 51 -1.37 5.61 1.19
CA ALA A 51 0.04 5.81 1.45
C ALA A 51 0.27 6.70 2.69
N ILE A 52 1.14 6.24 3.58
CA ILE A 52 1.55 6.93 4.79
C ILE A 52 3.01 6.64 5.10
N ASP A 53 3.75 7.63 5.58
CA ASP A 53 5.04 7.44 6.22
C ASP A 53 5.26 8.45 7.36
N VAL A 54 6.33 8.29 8.12
CA VAL A 54 6.70 9.22 9.20
C VAL A 54 8.13 9.73 9.04
N ASP A 55 8.36 11.00 9.34
CA ASP A 55 9.70 11.58 9.30
C ASP A 55 10.45 11.47 10.65
N SER A 56 11.73 11.86 10.65
CA SER A 56 12.59 11.78 11.85
C SER A 56 12.13 12.64 13.03
N LYS A 57 11.22 13.59 12.79
CA LYS A 57 10.60 14.46 13.82
C LYS A 57 9.26 13.89 14.30
N GLY A 58 8.82 12.76 13.74
CA GLY A 58 7.55 12.12 14.02
C GLY A 58 6.36 12.79 13.31
N ASN A 59 6.60 13.68 12.33
CA ASN A 59 5.50 14.19 11.51
C ASN A 59 4.98 13.06 10.63
N ILE A 60 3.68 13.09 10.39
CA ILE A 60 2.96 12.07 9.64
C ILE A 60 2.74 12.60 8.23
N TRP A 61 3.23 11.87 7.25
CA TRP A 61 3.06 12.17 5.83
C TRP A 61 2.00 11.27 5.24
N VAL A 62 0.96 11.85 4.68
CA VAL A 62 -0.11 11.12 3.98
C VAL A 62 -0.12 11.56 2.53
N PHE A 63 -0.14 10.58 1.62
CA PHE A 63 -0.33 10.81 0.20
C PHE A 63 -1.63 10.15 -0.25
N GLU A 64 -2.67 10.96 -0.46
CA GLU A 64 -4.05 10.51 -0.62
C GLU A 64 -4.63 10.84 -1.99
N ARG A 65 -5.74 10.21 -2.36
CA ARG A 65 -6.39 10.37 -3.68
C ARG A 65 -7.30 11.61 -3.77
N CYS A 66 -6.73 12.79 -3.54
CA CYS A 66 -7.35 14.10 -3.74
C CYS A 66 -8.78 14.26 -3.17
N GLY A 67 -9.02 13.75 -1.96
CA GLY A 67 -10.32 13.78 -1.28
C GLY A 67 -11.32 12.70 -1.73
N GLY A 68 -10.94 11.84 -2.67
CA GLY A 68 -11.80 10.79 -3.24
C GLY A 68 -11.10 9.44 -3.29
N ASN A 69 -11.30 8.67 -4.36
CA ASN A 69 -10.61 7.39 -4.59
C ASN A 69 -10.15 7.31 -6.06
N ASN A 70 -10.17 6.12 -6.69
CA ASN A 70 -9.78 5.92 -8.08
C ASN A 70 -10.47 6.93 -9.02
N GLY A 71 -9.66 7.68 -9.77
CA GLY A 71 -10.12 8.70 -10.71
C GLY A 71 -10.44 10.07 -10.10
N ALA A 72 -10.16 10.31 -8.81
CA ALA A 72 -10.41 11.61 -8.18
C ALA A 72 -9.34 12.67 -8.50
N CYS A 73 -8.08 12.28 -8.64
CA CYS A 73 -6.97 13.22 -8.86
C CYS A 73 -6.75 13.79 -10.27
N PRO A 74 -7.11 13.14 -11.40
CA PRO A 74 -6.75 13.61 -12.74
C PRO A 74 -7.03 15.09 -13.02
N GLU A 75 -8.20 15.58 -12.55
CA GLU A 75 -8.68 16.95 -12.73
C GLU A 75 -8.78 17.74 -11.40
N SER A 76 -8.21 17.21 -10.30
CA SER A 76 -8.33 17.83 -8.97
C SER A 76 -7.33 18.98 -8.77
N ASP A 77 -7.79 20.03 -8.09
CA ASP A 77 -7.00 21.15 -7.61
C ASP A 77 -6.69 21.07 -6.10
N VAL A 78 -6.98 19.94 -5.47
CA VAL A 78 -6.67 19.67 -4.06
C VAL A 78 -5.24 19.16 -3.92
N ASP A 79 -4.51 19.64 -2.91
CA ASP A 79 -3.17 19.17 -2.55
C ASP A 79 -3.20 17.76 -1.94
N PRO A 80 -2.76 16.69 -2.62
CA PRO A 80 -2.87 15.32 -2.10
C PRO A 80 -1.75 14.91 -1.15
N VAL A 81 -0.69 15.72 -1.03
CA VAL A 81 0.40 15.48 -0.09
C VAL A 81 0.14 16.30 1.16
N LEU A 82 0.04 15.62 2.29
CA LEU A 82 -0.35 16.19 3.58
C LEU A 82 0.70 15.87 4.62
N GLN A 83 1.17 16.89 5.34
CA GLN A 83 2.02 16.73 6.52
C GLN A 83 1.24 17.11 7.76
N PHE A 84 1.15 16.19 8.71
CA PHE A 84 0.58 16.43 10.03
C PHE A 84 1.67 16.40 11.10
N SER A 85 1.49 17.19 12.15
CA SER A 85 2.33 17.12 13.35
C SER A 85 2.16 15.77 14.04
N PRO A 86 3.05 15.37 14.96
CA PRO A 86 2.86 14.17 15.78
C PRO A 86 1.55 14.18 16.59
N ASP A 87 1.00 15.37 16.84
CA ASP A 87 -0.25 15.60 17.58
C ASP A 87 -1.49 15.62 16.67
N GLY A 88 -1.32 15.61 15.34
CA GLY A 88 -2.41 15.53 14.37
C GLY A 88 -2.78 16.83 13.65
N ASP A 89 -2.09 17.93 13.95
CA ASP A 89 -2.36 19.22 13.30
C ASP A 89 -1.81 19.23 11.88
N LEU A 90 -2.60 19.65 10.88
CA LEU A 90 -2.06 19.85 9.53
C LEU A 90 -1.03 21.00 9.53
N LEU A 91 0.21 20.69 9.17
CA LEU A 91 1.32 21.64 9.09
C LEU A 91 1.47 22.24 7.71
N PHE A 92 1.38 21.38 6.68
CA PHE A 92 1.71 21.73 5.30
C PHE A 92 0.99 20.80 4.32
N SER A 93 0.64 21.31 3.14
CA SER A 93 0.13 20.50 2.03
C SER A 93 0.59 21.05 0.69
N PHE A 94 0.79 20.17 -0.30
CA PHE A 94 1.12 20.55 -1.66
C PHE A 94 0.71 19.46 -2.67
N GLY A 95 0.96 19.72 -3.97
CA GLY A 95 0.82 18.73 -5.03
C GLY A 95 -0.45 18.85 -5.88
N SER A 96 -1.24 19.92 -5.70
CA SER A 96 -2.41 20.22 -6.51
C SER A 96 -2.16 20.11 -8.01
N GLY A 97 -3.02 19.34 -8.71
CA GLY A 97 -2.97 19.12 -10.16
C GLY A 97 -1.79 18.26 -10.66
N MET A 98 -0.86 17.84 -9.81
CA MET A 98 0.37 17.15 -10.22
C MET A 98 0.16 15.67 -10.52
N PHE A 99 -0.72 15.00 -9.77
CA PHE A 99 -0.83 13.55 -9.75
C PHE A 99 -2.09 13.04 -10.45
N VAL A 100 -2.08 11.75 -10.83
CA VAL A 100 -3.21 11.07 -11.50
C VAL A 100 -3.82 10.01 -10.61
N TRP A 101 -2.99 9.19 -9.97
CA TRP A 101 -3.37 8.16 -9.04
C TRP A 101 -2.25 7.93 -8.00
N PRO A 102 -2.23 8.77 -6.95
CA PRO A 102 -1.36 8.60 -5.79
C PRO A 102 -1.37 7.15 -5.28
N HIS A 103 -0.17 6.56 -5.12
CA HIS A 103 -0.04 5.15 -4.76
C HIS A 103 0.85 4.90 -3.53
N GLY A 104 2.09 5.39 -3.52
CA GLY A 104 3.04 5.14 -2.44
C GLY A 104 3.77 6.39 -1.96
N VAL A 105 4.16 6.39 -0.68
CA VAL A 105 5.02 7.41 -0.07
C VAL A 105 6.08 6.73 0.78
N VAL A 106 7.31 7.24 0.69
CA VAL A 106 8.44 6.84 1.52
C VAL A 106 9.18 8.09 1.96
N VAL A 107 9.51 8.19 3.24
CA VAL A 107 10.41 9.22 3.77
C VAL A 107 11.81 8.62 3.92
N ASP A 108 12.81 9.28 3.34
CA ASP A 108 14.21 8.85 3.45
C ASP A 108 14.92 9.41 4.70
N ASP A 109 16.14 8.93 4.96
CA ASP A 109 16.92 9.30 6.16
C ASP A 109 17.23 10.81 6.27
N ASP A 110 17.10 11.56 5.17
CA ASP A 110 17.27 13.02 5.11
C ASP A 110 15.91 13.76 5.19
N ASP A 111 14.84 13.07 5.61
CA ASP A 111 13.43 13.51 5.63
C ASP A 111 12.84 13.83 4.23
N ASN A 112 13.50 13.47 3.12
CA ASN A 112 12.93 13.72 1.80
C ASN A 112 11.79 12.74 1.48
N LEU A 113 10.82 13.22 0.71
CA LEU A 113 9.65 12.45 0.31
C LEU A 113 9.83 11.84 -1.07
N TRP A 114 9.65 10.52 -1.16
CA TRP A 114 9.46 9.81 -2.41
C TRP A 114 7.98 9.52 -2.62
N LEU A 115 7.39 10.08 -3.67
CA LEU A 115 5.97 9.97 -4.01
C LEU A 115 5.80 9.20 -5.31
N ILE A 116 4.91 8.21 -5.30
CA ILE A 116 4.73 7.28 -6.42
C ILE A 116 3.34 7.49 -7.02
N ASP A 117 3.29 7.95 -8.25
CA ASP A 117 2.07 8.12 -9.02
C ASP A 117 1.90 6.99 -10.04
N ALA A 118 1.03 6.05 -9.73
CA ALA A 118 0.78 4.88 -10.56
C ALA A 118 -0.12 5.19 -11.77
N GLY A 119 -0.87 6.31 -11.70
CA GLY A 119 -1.87 6.68 -12.69
C GLY A 119 -1.26 7.38 -13.88
N ILE A 120 -1.98 7.43 -14.99
CA ILE A 120 -1.49 8.07 -16.22
C ILE A 120 -2.57 8.92 -16.88
N ILE A 121 -2.16 10.06 -17.43
CA ILE A 121 -2.83 10.73 -18.54
C ILE A 121 -1.83 10.72 -19.70
N GLU A 122 -2.12 9.93 -20.73
CA GLU A 122 -1.18 9.64 -21.82
C GLU A 122 -0.64 10.91 -22.48
N GLY A 123 0.68 11.02 -22.56
CA GLY A 123 1.38 12.19 -23.11
C GLY A 123 1.31 13.47 -22.28
N GLU A 124 0.71 13.44 -21.08
CA GLU A 124 0.54 14.63 -20.24
C GLU A 124 1.23 14.51 -18.87
N LYS A 125 0.83 13.54 -18.03
CA LYS A 125 1.35 13.39 -16.66
C LYS A 125 1.13 11.99 -16.07
N GLY A 126 1.81 11.72 -14.95
CA GLY A 126 1.69 10.49 -14.18
C GLY A 126 2.57 9.36 -14.70
N ASN A 127 2.49 8.21 -14.03
CA ASN A 127 3.33 7.02 -14.20
C ASN A 127 4.80 7.31 -13.87
N GLN A 128 5.00 8.00 -12.76
CA GLN A 128 6.28 8.61 -12.36
C GLN A 128 6.48 8.49 -10.85
N ILE A 129 7.74 8.61 -10.44
CA ILE A 129 8.15 8.69 -9.03
C ILE A 129 8.86 10.02 -8.83
N PHE A 130 8.56 10.72 -7.75
CA PHE A 130 9.07 12.05 -7.47
C PHE A 130 9.78 12.07 -6.13
N LYS A 131 10.94 12.73 -6.05
CA LYS A 131 11.61 13.04 -4.78
C LYS A 131 11.42 14.53 -4.46
N PHE A 132 10.98 14.86 -3.26
CA PHE A 132 10.84 16.24 -2.76
C PHE A 132 11.59 16.44 -1.44
N THR A 133 12.02 17.67 -1.17
CA THR A 133 12.42 18.06 0.19
C THR A 133 11.21 18.06 1.14
N PRO A 134 11.42 18.06 2.47
CA PRO A 134 10.33 18.27 3.44
C PRO A 134 9.52 19.55 3.20
N GLU A 135 10.13 20.57 2.59
CA GLU A 135 9.49 21.85 2.26
C GLU A 135 8.73 21.84 0.93
N GLY A 136 8.70 20.70 0.22
CA GLY A 136 7.99 20.53 -1.05
C GLY A 136 8.77 20.99 -2.29
N GLU A 137 10.10 21.16 -2.19
CA GLU A 137 10.93 21.46 -3.37
C GLU A 137 11.26 20.17 -4.13
N LEU A 138 11.02 20.13 -5.44
CA LEU A 138 11.27 18.95 -6.28
C LEU A 138 12.78 18.74 -6.48
N LEU A 139 13.26 17.54 -6.14
CA LEU A 139 14.66 17.12 -6.24
C LEU A 139 14.92 16.19 -7.43
N LEU A 140 14.05 15.22 -7.66
CA LEU A 140 14.23 14.17 -8.67
C LEU A 140 12.89 13.74 -9.24
N VAL A 141 12.88 13.34 -10.51
CA VAL A 141 11.76 12.67 -11.18
C VAL A 141 12.29 11.43 -11.87
N LEU A 142 11.65 10.29 -11.64
CA LEU A 142 11.89 9.04 -12.34
C LEU A 142 10.68 8.73 -13.24
N GLY A 143 10.94 8.22 -14.44
CA GLY A 143 9.93 8.03 -15.46
C GLY A 143 9.63 9.29 -16.25
N GLU A 144 8.97 9.13 -17.39
CA GLU A 144 8.58 10.22 -18.26
C GLU A 144 7.06 10.50 -18.14
N PRO A 145 6.65 11.78 -18.15
CA PRO A 145 5.26 12.14 -17.88
C PRO A 145 4.34 11.58 -18.96
N GLY A 146 3.36 10.79 -18.54
CA GLY A 146 2.37 10.25 -19.47
C GLY A 146 2.90 9.13 -20.37
N ILE A 147 4.05 8.52 -20.03
CA ILE A 147 4.66 7.44 -20.80
C ILE A 147 4.70 6.16 -19.96
N ARG A 148 4.22 5.05 -20.54
CA ARG A 148 4.34 3.69 -20.01
C ARG A 148 5.35 2.89 -20.81
N GLY A 149 6.05 1.99 -20.14
CA GLY A 149 6.86 0.98 -20.80
C GLY A 149 7.67 0.13 -19.83
N ASP A 150 8.57 -0.66 -20.39
CA ASP A 150 9.46 -1.57 -19.67
C ASP A 150 10.93 -1.36 -20.01
N ALA A 151 11.27 -0.31 -20.78
CA ALA A 151 12.67 0.05 -21.03
C ALA A 151 13.34 0.59 -19.75
N PRO A 152 14.70 0.64 -19.71
CA PRO A 152 15.41 1.30 -18.62
C PRO A 152 14.93 2.73 -18.37
N GLY A 153 14.45 3.01 -17.16
CA GLY A 153 13.91 4.31 -16.77
C GLY A 153 12.41 4.52 -17.05
N GLU A 154 11.74 3.57 -17.72
CA GLU A 154 10.28 3.57 -17.91
C GLU A 154 9.60 2.66 -16.89
N PHE A 155 8.37 3.01 -16.53
CA PHE A 155 7.53 2.26 -15.61
C PHE A 155 6.17 1.94 -16.23
N ASN A 156 5.37 1.10 -15.58
CA ASN A 156 3.99 0.87 -15.93
C ASN A 156 3.18 0.48 -14.69
N GLU A 157 2.54 1.50 -14.11
CA GLU A 157 1.83 1.47 -12.82
C GLU A 157 2.77 1.11 -11.65
N PRO A 158 3.82 1.91 -11.37
CA PRO A 158 4.67 1.68 -10.21
C PRO A 158 3.85 1.82 -8.92
N SER A 159 4.00 0.87 -8.00
CA SER A 159 3.14 0.79 -6.79
C SER A 159 3.87 1.19 -5.51
N ASP A 160 5.11 0.77 -5.32
CA ASP A 160 5.84 1.01 -4.07
C ASP A 160 7.35 1.10 -4.31
N LEU A 161 8.07 1.66 -3.34
CA LEU A 161 9.52 1.85 -3.38
C LEU A 161 10.11 1.49 -2.01
N ALA A 162 11.28 0.87 -2.00
CA ALA A 162 12.10 0.73 -0.81
C ALA A 162 13.51 1.26 -1.09
N ILE A 163 14.14 1.83 -0.08
CA ILE A 163 15.48 2.41 -0.15
C ILE A 163 16.43 1.47 0.61
N GLY A 164 17.49 1.03 -0.05
CA GLY A 164 18.57 0.27 0.57
C GLY A 164 19.47 1.16 1.41
N ALA A 165 20.25 0.58 2.31
CA ALA A 165 21.15 1.32 3.21
C ALA A 165 22.25 2.12 2.48
N ASP A 166 22.52 1.82 1.21
CA ASP A 166 23.44 2.57 0.34
C ASP A 166 22.74 3.61 -0.54
N GLY A 167 21.43 3.80 -0.35
CA GLY A 167 20.58 4.68 -1.15
C GLY A 167 20.02 4.03 -2.42
N SER A 168 20.33 2.76 -2.71
CA SER A 168 19.76 2.06 -3.87
C SER A 168 18.25 2.00 -3.78
N LEU A 169 17.57 2.16 -4.92
CA LEU A 169 16.12 2.19 -5.00
C LEU A 169 15.61 0.87 -5.55
N TYR A 170 14.63 0.27 -4.86
CA TYR A 170 13.95 -0.95 -5.27
C TYR A 170 12.48 -0.65 -5.47
N ILE A 171 12.03 -0.67 -6.71
CA ILE A 171 10.71 -0.20 -7.11
C ILE A 171 9.85 -1.39 -7.53
N VAL A 172 8.66 -1.48 -6.97
CA VAL A 172 7.61 -2.37 -7.49
C VAL A 172 7.02 -1.71 -8.73
N ASP A 173 7.38 -2.23 -9.90
CA ASP A 173 6.88 -1.75 -11.19
C ASP A 173 5.79 -2.70 -11.70
N GLY A 174 4.55 -2.34 -11.39
CA GLY A 174 3.38 -3.16 -11.67
C GLY A 174 2.25 -2.97 -10.67
N HIS A 175 1.02 -3.21 -11.12
CA HIS A 175 -0.18 -3.23 -10.30
C HIS A 175 -1.18 -4.28 -10.85
N ILE A 176 -2.46 -4.28 -10.46
CA ILE A 176 -3.45 -5.30 -10.85
C ILE A 176 -3.89 -5.24 -12.32
N ASN A 177 -3.57 -4.16 -13.05
CA ASN A 177 -3.91 -4.07 -14.46
C ASN A 177 -3.20 -5.21 -15.22
N PRO A 178 -3.90 -6.02 -16.03
CA PRO A 178 -3.29 -7.11 -16.77
C PRO A 178 -2.15 -6.70 -17.70
N GLU A 179 -2.15 -5.43 -18.14
CA GLU A 179 -1.15 -4.82 -19.03
C GLU A 179 -0.04 -4.09 -18.28
N SER A 180 -0.09 -4.02 -16.94
CA SER A 180 1.00 -3.42 -16.16
C SER A 180 2.20 -4.36 -16.03
N ASN A 181 3.36 -3.81 -15.68
CA ASN A 181 4.58 -4.60 -15.52
C ASN A 181 4.49 -5.58 -14.34
N ARG A 182 5.43 -6.53 -14.24
CA ARG A 182 5.47 -7.58 -13.20
C ARG A 182 6.90 -7.80 -12.73
N ARG A 183 7.54 -6.73 -12.27
CA ARG A 183 8.97 -6.75 -11.95
C ARG A 183 9.31 -5.85 -10.78
N ILE A 184 10.47 -6.12 -10.19
CA ILE A 184 11.16 -5.22 -9.28
C ILE A 184 12.28 -4.53 -10.05
N VAL A 185 12.30 -3.21 -10.03
CA VAL A 185 13.34 -2.40 -10.70
C VAL A 185 14.35 -1.95 -9.66
N HIS A 186 15.64 -2.17 -9.94
CA HIS A 186 16.74 -1.73 -9.11
C HIS A 186 17.43 -0.53 -9.78
N MET A 187 17.54 0.57 -9.05
CA MET A 187 18.19 1.79 -9.50
C MET A 187 19.19 2.30 -8.46
N THR A 188 20.12 3.13 -8.92
CA THR A 188 20.98 3.92 -8.03
C THR A 188 20.18 5.01 -7.31
N ALA A 189 20.76 5.59 -6.24
CA ALA A 189 20.17 6.70 -5.49
C ALA A 189 19.86 7.95 -6.34
N ASP A 190 20.59 8.16 -7.44
CA ASP A 190 20.39 9.24 -8.40
C ASP A 190 19.45 8.86 -9.57
N GLY A 191 18.82 7.68 -9.52
CA GLY A 191 17.78 7.28 -10.47
C GLY A 191 18.28 6.60 -11.74
N GLN A 192 19.52 6.11 -11.78
CA GLN A 192 20.03 5.35 -12.92
C GLN A 192 19.57 3.90 -12.82
N PHE A 193 18.95 3.40 -13.89
CA PHE A 193 18.57 1.99 -13.99
C PHE A 193 19.81 1.08 -13.93
N ILE A 194 19.76 0.06 -13.07
CA ILE A 194 20.78 -0.98 -12.96
C ILE A 194 20.27 -2.26 -13.63
N GLU A 195 19.18 -2.81 -13.10
CA GLU A 195 18.58 -4.05 -13.55
C GLU A 195 17.12 -4.17 -13.10
N ALA A 196 16.45 -5.24 -13.53
CA ALA A 196 15.12 -5.58 -13.04
C ALA A 196 14.94 -7.09 -12.95
N TRP A 197 14.14 -7.53 -11.99
CA TRP A 197 13.89 -8.93 -11.72
C TRP A 197 12.41 -9.28 -11.76
N GLY A 198 12.14 -10.48 -12.27
CA GLY A 198 10.83 -11.09 -12.32
C GLY A 198 10.08 -10.87 -13.62
N GLU A 199 8.99 -11.63 -13.74
CA GLU A 199 8.11 -11.64 -14.91
C GLU A 199 6.68 -11.98 -14.47
N LYS A 200 5.73 -11.87 -15.40
CA LYS A 200 4.33 -12.22 -15.12
C LYS A 200 4.17 -13.71 -14.85
N GLY A 201 3.48 -14.06 -13.76
CA GLY A 201 3.09 -15.43 -13.49
C GLY A 201 2.90 -15.77 -12.01
N TYR A 202 2.90 -17.07 -11.73
CA TYR A 202 2.54 -17.65 -10.43
C TYR A 202 3.68 -18.46 -9.82
N GLY A 203 4.76 -18.68 -10.58
CA GLY A 203 5.93 -19.44 -10.15
C GLY A 203 6.91 -18.63 -9.29
N PRO A 204 8.02 -19.26 -8.88
CA PRO A 204 9.15 -18.60 -8.23
C PRO A 204 9.66 -17.40 -9.04
N LEU A 205 9.86 -16.24 -8.39
CA LEU A 205 10.28 -14.97 -9.01
C LEU A 205 9.34 -14.44 -10.10
N GLN A 206 8.15 -15.03 -10.24
CA GLN A 206 7.08 -14.49 -11.07
C GLN A 206 6.10 -13.72 -10.19
N PHE A 207 5.50 -12.66 -10.69
CA PHE A 207 4.59 -11.81 -9.94
C PHE A 207 3.24 -11.67 -10.67
N GLU A 208 2.18 -11.45 -9.89
CA GLU A 208 0.88 -10.99 -10.40
C GLU A 208 0.35 -9.88 -9.49
N GLY A 209 0.28 -8.66 -10.04
CA GLY A 209 -0.02 -7.45 -9.27
C GLY A 209 0.82 -7.33 -8.00
N PRO A 210 2.17 -7.28 -8.10
CA PRO A 210 3.00 -6.94 -6.96
C PRO A 210 2.63 -5.53 -6.49
N HIS A 211 2.72 -5.27 -5.19
CA HIS A 211 2.13 -4.05 -4.63
C HIS A 211 2.97 -3.34 -3.57
N ALA A 212 3.79 -4.09 -2.82
CA ALA A 212 4.51 -3.55 -1.68
C ALA A 212 5.93 -4.10 -1.62
N ILE A 213 6.86 -3.33 -1.07
CA ILE A 213 8.24 -3.77 -0.87
C ILE A 213 8.85 -3.17 0.40
N ALA A 214 9.70 -3.94 1.07
CA ALA A 214 10.60 -3.43 2.12
C ALA A 214 11.97 -4.09 1.99
N VAL A 215 13.02 -3.41 2.46
CA VAL A 215 14.41 -3.90 2.45
C VAL A 215 14.92 -3.98 3.88
N ASP A 216 15.55 -5.10 4.25
CA ASP A 216 16.19 -5.23 5.55
C ASP A 216 17.63 -4.68 5.57
N SER A 217 18.22 -4.62 6.76
CA SER A 217 19.61 -4.16 6.96
C SER A 217 20.68 -5.01 6.25
N ARG A 218 20.32 -6.17 5.71
CA ARG A 218 21.19 -7.05 4.91
C ARG A 218 20.95 -6.88 3.41
N GLY A 219 20.08 -5.96 3.00
CA GLY A 219 19.70 -5.74 1.60
C GLY A 219 18.72 -6.79 1.06
N ARG A 220 18.12 -7.63 1.91
CA ARG A 220 17.11 -8.59 1.45
C ARG A 220 15.80 -7.84 1.22
N MET A 221 15.20 -8.08 0.06
CA MET A 221 13.91 -7.47 -0.32
C MET A 221 12.76 -8.40 0.06
N TYR A 222 11.68 -7.81 0.57
CA TYR A 222 10.43 -8.47 0.92
C TYR A 222 9.33 -7.92 0.04
N VAL A 223 8.92 -8.70 -0.95
CA VAL A 223 7.99 -8.26 -2.01
C VAL A 223 6.61 -8.83 -1.77
N GLY A 224 5.62 -7.95 -1.64
CA GLY A 224 4.20 -8.25 -1.63
C GLY A 224 3.68 -8.57 -3.02
N ASP A 225 3.59 -9.86 -3.34
CA ASP A 225 2.98 -10.36 -4.58
C ASP A 225 1.47 -10.54 -4.35
N ARG A 226 0.78 -9.39 -4.34
CA ARG A 226 -0.56 -9.25 -3.74
C ARG A 226 -1.59 -10.15 -4.40
N THR A 227 -1.64 -10.24 -5.73
CA THR A 227 -2.67 -11.08 -6.39
C THR A 227 -2.41 -12.57 -6.22
N ASN A 228 -1.16 -12.94 -5.98
CA ASN A 228 -0.76 -14.32 -5.66
C ASN A 228 -0.85 -14.65 -4.15
N ASN A 229 -1.33 -13.72 -3.31
CA ASN A 229 -1.50 -13.89 -1.86
C ASN A 229 -0.23 -14.41 -1.17
N ARG A 230 0.92 -13.80 -1.47
CA ARG A 230 2.21 -14.24 -0.92
C ARG A 230 3.22 -13.11 -0.79
N LEU A 231 4.21 -13.34 0.05
CA LEU A 231 5.49 -12.62 0.06
C LEU A 231 6.54 -13.44 -0.69
N GLN A 232 7.40 -12.77 -1.45
CA GLN A 232 8.65 -13.33 -1.95
C GLN A 232 9.83 -12.58 -1.34
N VAL A 233 10.80 -13.31 -0.80
CA VAL A 233 12.01 -12.74 -0.22
C VAL A 233 13.15 -12.93 -1.20
N LEU A 234 13.82 -11.84 -1.57
CA LEU A 234 14.92 -11.84 -2.52
C LEU A 234 16.24 -11.44 -1.84
N SER A 235 17.37 -11.92 -2.37
CA SER A 235 18.71 -11.45 -2.00
C SER A 235 18.94 -10.04 -2.57
N PRO A 236 19.98 -9.32 -2.11
CA PRO A 236 20.38 -8.04 -2.71
C PRO A 236 20.62 -8.11 -4.23
N GLU A 237 21.04 -9.27 -4.73
CA GLU A 237 21.29 -9.57 -6.14
C GLU A 237 20.04 -10.08 -6.90
N GLY A 238 18.86 -10.03 -6.27
CA GLY A 238 17.59 -10.45 -6.89
C GLY A 238 17.33 -11.96 -6.90
N GLU A 239 18.14 -12.76 -6.20
CA GLU A 239 17.92 -14.21 -6.12
C GLU A 239 16.76 -14.54 -5.17
N LEU A 240 15.86 -15.43 -5.56
CA LEU A 240 14.77 -15.86 -4.69
C LEU A 240 15.30 -16.69 -3.51
N LEU A 241 15.06 -16.20 -2.29
CA LEU A 241 15.41 -16.85 -1.03
C LEU A 241 14.25 -17.63 -0.42
N ALA A 242 13.03 -17.08 -0.47
CA ALA A 242 11.85 -17.72 0.11
C ALA A 242 10.54 -17.24 -0.53
N ILE A 243 9.50 -18.07 -0.41
CA ILE A 243 8.10 -17.71 -0.70
C ILE A 243 7.28 -18.02 0.54
N TRP A 244 6.50 -17.05 1.00
CA TRP A 244 5.62 -17.18 2.17
C TRP A 244 4.18 -16.90 1.78
N THR A 245 3.32 -17.90 1.94
CA THR A 245 1.87 -17.78 1.69
C THR A 245 1.09 -17.55 2.97
N HIS A 246 1.78 -17.36 4.09
CA HIS A 246 1.17 -17.29 5.42
C HIS A 246 1.10 -15.89 6.01
N TRP A 247 1.35 -14.86 5.19
CA TRP A 247 1.30 -13.45 5.56
C TRP A 247 0.09 -12.73 4.92
N GLY A 248 -0.99 -13.47 4.68
CA GLY A 248 -2.22 -12.95 4.08
C GLY A 248 -2.01 -12.51 2.62
N ARG A 249 -2.60 -11.35 2.29
CA ARG A 249 -2.57 -10.71 0.97
C ARG A 249 -1.89 -9.34 1.06
N PRO A 250 -0.54 -9.28 0.94
CA PRO A 250 0.23 -8.09 1.31
C PRO A 250 -0.08 -6.88 0.43
N SER A 251 -0.39 -5.76 1.07
CA SER A 251 -0.76 -4.48 0.46
C SER A 251 0.16 -3.33 0.88
N GLY A 252 0.76 -3.42 2.06
CA GLY A 252 1.85 -2.57 2.52
C GLY A 252 2.82 -3.37 3.39
N ILE A 253 4.12 -3.07 3.32
CA ILE A 253 5.18 -3.77 4.07
C ILE A 253 6.15 -2.75 4.65
N ARG A 254 6.51 -2.90 5.93
CA ARG A 254 7.56 -2.11 6.58
C ARG A 254 8.43 -3.00 7.45
N ILE A 255 9.68 -2.57 7.64
CA ILE A 255 10.65 -3.24 8.51
C ILE A 255 11.17 -2.22 9.52
N LEU A 256 11.18 -2.59 10.80
CA LEU A 256 11.86 -1.85 11.86
C LEU A 256 12.76 -2.82 12.63
N GLY A 257 14.08 -2.63 12.51
CA GLY A 257 15.07 -3.57 13.03
C GLY A 257 14.87 -4.97 12.43
N ASP A 258 14.62 -5.97 13.30
CA ASP A 258 14.34 -7.36 12.90
C ASP A 258 12.84 -7.69 12.84
N THR A 259 11.97 -6.68 12.88
CA THR A 259 10.52 -6.85 12.84
C THR A 259 9.96 -6.51 11.46
N LEU A 260 9.20 -7.43 10.89
CA LEU A 260 8.45 -7.28 9.65
C LEU A 260 6.98 -6.99 9.98
N TYR A 261 6.43 -5.98 9.32
CA TYR A 261 5.02 -5.62 9.37
C TYR A 261 4.45 -5.76 7.97
N ALA A 262 3.35 -6.50 7.82
CA ALA A 262 2.66 -6.63 6.53
C ALA A 262 1.15 -6.42 6.71
N VAL A 263 0.59 -5.60 5.84
CA VAL A 263 -0.83 -5.26 5.84
C VAL A 263 -1.57 -6.13 4.84
N ASP A 264 -2.68 -6.70 5.27
CA ASP A 264 -3.68 -7.32 4.41
C ASP A 264 -4.96 -6.48 4.46
N SER A 265 -5.21 -5.70 3.42
CA SER A 265 -6.39 -4.83 3.31
C SER A 265 -7.57 -5.49 2.59
N GLU A 266 -7.37 -6.69 2.03
CA GLU A 266 -8.18 -7.15 0.89
C GLU A 266 -8.52 -8.64 0.87
N SER A 267 -7.99 -9.47 1.79
CA SER A 267 -8.36 -10.89 1.88
C SER A 267 -9.87 -11.08 2.10
N ARG A 268 -10.44 -12.06 1.39
CA ARG A 268 -11.86 -12.44 1.43
C ARG A 268 -12.05 -13.95 1.43
N ALA A 269 -13.18 -14.39 1.97
CA ALA A 269 -13.56 -15.81 2.01
C ALA A 269 -14.49 -16.24 0.87
N ALA A 270 -15.10 -15.30 0.14
CA ALA A 270 -16.10 -15.59 -0.88
C ALA A 270 -15.47 -16.10 -2.18
N VAL A 271 -15.84 -17.32 -2.58
CA VAL A 271 -15.29 -17.99 -3.77
C VAL A 271 -15.57 -17.20 -5.04
N GLY A 272 -14.53 -16.94 -5.83
CA GLY A 272 -14.63 -16.25 -7.12
C GLY A 272 -14.71 -14.73 -7.02
N GLU A 273 -14.65 -14.18 -5.81
CA GLU A 273 -14.53 -12.74 -5.62
C GLU A 273 -13.07 -12.27 -5.68
N TYR A 274 -12.91 -10.99 -6.01
CA TYR A 274 -11.63 -10.31 -5.86
C TYR A 274 -11.11 -10.46 -4.42
N GLY A 275 -9.81 -10.71 -4.28
CA GLY A 275 -9.18 -10.91 -2.97
C GLY A 275 -9.51 -12.25 -2.31
N TYR A 276 -10.07 -13.22 -3.05
CA TYR A 276 -10.31 -14.57 -2.53
C TYR A 276 -9.01 -15.19 -1.98
N ASN A 277 -8.97 -15.34 -0.65
CA ASN A 277 -7.85 -15.86 0.12
C ASN A 277 -8.40 -16.60 1.36
N PRO A 278 -8.99 -17.79 1.17
CA PRO A 278 -9.68 -18.50 2.24
C PRO A 278 -8.73 -18.86 3.39
N GLY A 279 -9.19 -18.71 4.63
CA GLY A 279 -8.38 -18.94 5.84
C GLY A 279 -7.52 -17.75 6.29
N TRP A 280 -7.48 -16.65 5.52
CA TRP A 280 -6.74 -15.44 5.88
C TRP A 280 -7.67 -14.28 6.24
N HIS A 281 -7.14 -13.33 7.00
CA HIS A 281 -7.88 -12.20 7.55
C HIS A 281 -7.21 -10.89 7.22
N ARG A 282 -8.04 -9.87 6.98
CA ARG A 282 -7.58 -8.48 6.86
C ARG A 282 -7.05 -8.01 8.21
N GLY A 283 -5.98 -7.25 8.20
CA GLY A 283 -5.28 -6.84 9.40
C GLY A 283 -3.81 -6.50 9.14
N ILE A 284 -3.07 -6.31 10.23
CA ILE A 284 -1.61 -6.13 10.21
C ILE A 284 -0.98 -7.36 10.86
N TYR A 285 -0.18 -8.08 10.09
CA TYR A 285 0.67 -9.17 10.57
C TYR A 285 2.00 -8.59 11.03
N VAL A 286 2.44 -8.98 12.23
CA VAL A 286 3.73 -8.58 12.80
C VAL A 286 4.55 -9.81 13.09
N GLY A 287 5.82 -9.82 12.68
CA GLY A 287 6.67 -10.98 12.83
C GLY A 287 8.14 -10.69 12.59
N THR A 288 8.91 -11.74 12.40
CA THR A 288 10.37 -11.68 12.25
C THR A 288 10.80 -11.82 10.80
N LEU A 289 12.02 -11.37 10.50
CA LEU A 289 12.62 -11.41 9.16
C LEU A 289 12.91 -12.82 8.61
N ASP A 290 12.71 -13.89 9.39
CA ASP A 290 12.74 -15.29 8.93
C ASP A 290 11.34 -15.86 8.65
N GLY A 291 10.30 -15.04 8.83
CA GLY A 291 8.93 -15.32 8.41
C GLY A 291 8.02 -15.81 9.52
N MET A 292 8.45 -15.85 10.78
CA MET A 292 7.57 -16.21 11.89
C MET A 292 6.63 -15.04 12.24
N ILE A 293 5.32 -15.29 12.24
CA ILE A 293 4.33 -14.33 12.74
C ILE A 293 4.30 -14.42 14.26
N THR A 294 4.32 -13.27 14.91
CA THR A 294 4.35 -13.11 16.37
C THR A 294 3.12 -12.39 16.92
N ASP A 295 2.44 -11.58 16.09
CA ASP A 295 1.26 -10.80 16.48
C ASP A 295 0.35 -10.59 15.26
N PHE A 296 -0.93 -10.34 15.52
CA PHE A 296 -1.91 -10.00 14.49
C PHE A 296 -2.90 -8.96 15.02
N ILE A 297 -2.97 -7.83 14.31
CA ILE A 297 -3.92 -6.75 14.56
C ILE A 297 -5.07 -6.90 13.57
N PRO A 298 -6.24 -7.45 13.96
CA PRO A 298 -7.34 -7.68 13.03
C PRO A 298 -7.98 -6.36 12.58
N ASP A 299 -8.43 -6.35 11.33
CA ASP A 299 -9.43 -5.37 10.87
C ASP A 299 -10.70 -5.51 11.73
N PRO A 300 -11.12 -4.46 12.46
CA PRO A 300 -12.27 -4.53 13.35
C PRO A 300 -13.62 -4.54 12.60
N SER A 301 -13.66 -4.13 11.33
CA SER A 301 -14.88 -3.99 10.54
C SER A 301 -14.65 -4.31 9.05
N PRO A 302 -14.33 -5.56 8.72
CA PRO A 302 -14.00 -6.01 7.37
C PRO A 302 -15.19 -5.84 6.42
N THR A 303 -15.11 -4.88 5.50
CA THR A 303 -16.19 -4.61 4.54
C THR A 303 -15.67 -4.16 3.18
N GLY A 304 -16.51 -4.27 2.16
CA GLY A 304 -16.24 -3.66 0.85
C GLY A 304 -14.99 -4.19 0.15
N ALA A 305 -14.47 -3.37 -0.76
CA ALA A 305 -13.34 -3.74 -1.61
C ALA A 305 -12.03 -3.81 -0.79
N THR A 306 -11.76 -2.73 -0.08
CA THR A 306 -10.70 -2.59 0.90
C THR A 306 -11.34 -2.04 2.17
N SER A 307 -10.86 -2.49 3.31
CA SER A 307 -11.14 -1.91 4.63
C SER A 307 -9.85 -2.02 5.43
N PHE A 308 -9.68 -1.18 6.46
CA PHE A 308 -8.42 -1.10 7.20
C PHE A 308 -7.28 -0.46 6.38
N PRO A 309 -6.07 -0.25 6.97
CA PRO A 309 -4.96 0.34 6.25
C PRO A 309 -4.58 -0.43 4.98
N GLU A 310 -4.10 0.30 3.98
CA GLU A 310 -3.33 -0.24 2.84
C GLU A 310 -1.88 0.22 2.98
N GLY A 311 -1.69 1.52 3.18
CA GLY A 311 -0.42 2.13 3.55
C GLY A 311 -0.11 1.91 5.03
N ILE A 312 1.15 1.63 5.34
CA ILE A 312 1.67 1.44 6.70
C ILE A 312 3.00 2.15 6.85
N ALA A 313 3.21 2.73 8.03
CA ALA A 313 4.48 3.26 8.50
C ALA A 313 4.75 2.73 9.91
N VAL A 314 6.01 2.70 10.32
CA VAL A 314 6.39 2.35 11.69
C VAL A 314 7.45 3.33 12.16
N SER A 315 7.16 4.11 13.20
CA SER A 315 8.14 5.01 13.79
C SER A 315 9.14 4.26 14.67
N ASP A 316 10.28 4.88 14.96
CA ASP A 316 11.39 4.28 15.73
C ASP A 316 11.00 3.79 17.13
N ASP A 317 9.96 4.37 17.73
CA ASP A 317 9.39 3.95 19.01
C ASP A 317 8.47 2.72 18.91
N GLY A 318 8.28 2.18 17.70
CA GLY A 318 7.48 0.99 17.41
C GLY A 318 5.98 1.25 17.30
N VAL A 319 5.56 2.52 17.21
CA VAL A 319 4.18 2.88 16.86
C VAL A 319 3.96 2.61 15.38
N ILE A 320 2.85 1.94 15.07
CA ILE A 320 2.44 1.69 13.69
C ILE A 320 1.43 2.76 13.30
N TRP A 321 1.61 3.34 12.11
CA TRP A 321 0.65 4.25 11.49
C TRP A 321 0.08 3.59 10.26
N GLY A 322 -1.22 3.74 10.05
CA GLY A 322 -1.91 3.19 8.89
C GLY A 322 -2.79 4.24 8.24
N ALA A 323 -2.77 4.30 6.92
CA ALA A 323 -3.75 5.06 6.16
C ALA A 323 -4.75 4.06 5.58
N SER A 324 -6.04 4.27 5.86
CA SER A 324 -7.12 3.43 5.37
C SER A 324 -7.76 3.97 4.09
N VAL A 325 -7.98 3.06 3.15
CA VAL A 325 -8.57 3.34 1.84
C VAL A 325 -10.10 3.42 1.91
N GLY A 326 -10.74 2.40 2.46
CA GLY A 326 -12.19 2.32 2.55
C GLY A 326 -12.77 3.26 3.61
N ASP A 327 -12.12 3.34 4.76
CA ASP A 327 -12.58 4.12 5.91
C ASP A 327 -12.10 5.58 5.86
N GLN A 328 -11.17 5.90 4.94
CA GLN A 328 -10.63 7.25 4.70
C GLN A 328 -10.17 7.93 6.00
N GLU A 329 -9.34 7.22 6.76
CA GLU A 329 -8.84 7.69 8.05
C GLU A 329 -7.35 7.35 8.21
N VAL A 330 -6.68 8.10 9.08
CA VAL A 330 -5.38 7.72 9.63
C VAL A 330 -5.61 7.00 10.95
N LEU A 331 -4.97 5.84 11.11
CA LEU A 331 -4.99 5.00 12.29
C LEU A 331 -3.60 4.96 12.93
N LYS A 332 -3.58 4.90 14.26
CA LYS A 332 -2.37 4.69 15.05
C LYS A 332 -2.54 3.43 15.88
N PHE A 333 -1.53 2.58 15.91
CA PHE A 333 -1.51 1.37 16.70
C PHE A 333 -0.35 1.41 17.68
N VAL A 334 -0.66 1.39 18.97
CA VAL A 334 0.33 1.43 20.05
C VAL A 334 0.32 0.12 20.81
N LYS A 335 1.50 -0.32 21.27
CA LYS A 335 1.59 -1.53 22.11
C LYS A 335 0.90 -1.29 23.46
N ARG A 336 0.18 -2.31 23.94
CA ARG A 336 -0.47 -2.36 25.25
C ARG A 336 0.50 -2.60 26.40
#